data_AF-A0A538IGK5-F1
#
_entry.id   AF-A0A538IGK5-F1
#
_cell.length_a   1.000
_cell.length_b   1.000
_cell.length_c   1.000
_cell.angle_alpha   90.00
_cell.angle_beta   90.00
_cell.angle_gamma   90.00
#
_symmetry.space_group_name_H-M   'P 1'
#
loop_
_entity.id
_entity.type
_entity.pdbx_description
1 polymer ?
#
loop_
_entity_poly.entity_id
_entity_poly.type
_entity_poly.pdbx_seq_one_letter_code
_entity_poly.pdbx_strand_id
1 'polypeptide(L)'
;MDTITWSRLERLVARVAGDDPAAFLDATTTQDLTGLTAGRSVLTCMLDEKGHVQAELRATMLDDGTVLIDAEQAAREALTGWLAKIAPLSGCEVSDESDLWTVTALFGVHEAPTGAVALASDWGPSDLD
;
A
#
# COMPACT_ATOMS: atom_id res chain seq x y z
N MET A 1 -14.32 -16.80 -24.17
CA MET A 1 -12.85 -16.66 -24.03
C MET A 1 -12.67 -15.32 -23.39
N ASP A 2 -12.40 -15.32 -22.09
CA ASP A 2 -12.41 -14.08 -21.31
C ASP A 2 -11.16 -13.28 -21.67
N THR A 3 -11.35 -12.09 -22.23
CA THR A 3 -10.25 -11.23 -22.66
C THR A 3 -9.63 -10.58 -21.42
N ILE A 4 -8.35 -10.84 -21.19
CA ILE A 4 -7.58 -10.17 -20.15
C ILE A 4 -7.08 -8.84 -20.70
N THR A 5 -7.41 -7.75 -20.03
CA THR A 5 -6.82 -6.42 -20.30
C THR A 5 -5.90 -6.06 -19.15
N TRP A 6 -4.76 -5.44 -19.45
CA TRP A 6 -3.80 -5.04 -18.43
C TRP A 6 -3.21 -3.67 -18.73
N SER A 7 -2.79 -2.97 -17.69
CA SER A 7 -2.03 -1.72 -17.80
C SER A 7 -0.95 -1.67 -16.75
N ARG A 8 0.25 -1.25 -17.15
CA ARG A 8 1.30 -0.87 -16.19
C ARG A 8 0.89 0.44 -15.52
N LEU A 9 1.11 0.52 -14.22
CA LEU A 9 0.86 1.72 -13.42
C LEU A 9 2.17 2.29 -12.93
N GLU A 10 2.32 3.61 -13.06
CA GLU A 10 3.44 4.34 -12.49
C GLU A 10 3.14 4.66 -11.03
N ARG A 11 3.57 3.77 -10.15
CA ARG A 11 3.28 3.81 -8.71
C ARG A 11 4.55 4.06 -7.93
N LEU A 12 4.40 4.78 -6.82
CA LEU A 12 5.35 4.71 -5.73
C LEU A 12 5.10 3.41 -4.99
N VAL A 13 6.17 2.64 -4.79
CA VAL A 13 6.14 1.46 -3.94
C VAL A 13 7.14 1.67 -2.81
N ALA A 14 6.71 1.46 -1.57
CA ALA A 14 7.57 1.55 -0.40
C ALA A 14 7.37 0.33 0.50
N ARG A 15 8.37 -0.01 1.29
CA ARG A 15 8.27 -1.04 2.32
C ARG A 15 8.38 -0.43 3.69
N VAL A 16 7.57 -0.94 4.62
CA VAL A 16 7.69 -0.68 6.06
C VAL A 16 8.12 -1.98 6.74
N ALA A 17 9.26 -1.94 7.41
CA ALA A 17 9.81 -3.05 8.18
C ALA A 17 10.14 -2.59 9.61
N GLY A 18 10.24 -3.52 10.56
CA GLY A 18 10.56 -3.20 11.95
C GLY A 18 9.83 -4.07 12.96
N ASP A 19 9.75 -3.57 14.19
CA ASP A 19 9.16 -4.29 15.32
C ASP A 19 7.65 -4.54 15.14
N ASP A 20 6.90 -3.52 14.68
CA ASP A 20 5.46 -3.63 14.40
C ASP A 20 5.00 -2.60 13.32
N PRO A 21 5.17 -2.94 12.02
CA PRO A 21 4.78 -2.06 10.92
C PRO A 21 3.28 -1.71 10.89
N ALA A 22 2.42 -2.63 11.33
CA ALA A 22 0.97 -2.40 11.34
C ALA A 22 0.59 -1.39 12.41
N ALA A 23 1.10 -1.53 13.64
CA ALA A 23 0.87 -0.54 14.69
C ALA A 23 1.43 0.83 14.36
N PHE A 24 2.60 0.88 13.69
CA PHE A 24 3.15 2.16 13.22
C PHE A 24 2.24 2.84 12.20
N LEU A 25 1.72 2.10 11.21
CA LEU A 25 0.83 2.65 10.19
C LEU A 25 -0.56 2.98 10.73
N ASP A 26 -1.08 2.21 11.70
CA ASP A 26 -2.31 2.51 12.44
C ASP A 26 -2.21 3.88 13.14
N ALA A 27 -1.07 4.14 13.80
CA ALA A 27 -0.85 5.38 14.54
C ALA A 27 -0.59 6.61 13.63
N THR A 28 -0.28 6.41 12.36
CA THR A 28 0.18 7.47 11.43
C THR A 28 -0.75 7.68 10.23
N THR A 29 -1.77 6.86 10.08
CA THR A 29 -2.75 6.93 8.99
C THR A 29 -4.18 6.88 9.54
N THR A 30 -5.19 7.04 8.67
CA THR A 30 -6.58 7.23 9.10
C THR A 30 -7.38 5.95 9.34
N GLN A 31 -6.91 4.80 8.83
CA GLN A 31 -7.63 3.54 8.90
C GLN A 31 -7.19 2.72 10.12
N ASP A 32 -8.10 1.89 10.63
CA ASP A 32 -7.78 0.84 11.60
C ASP A 32 -7.01 -0.29 10.92
N LEU A 33 -5.75 -0.46 11.31
CA LEU A 33 -4.87 -1.53 10.84
C LEU A 33 -4.75 -2.66 11.87
N THR A 34 -5.49 -2.58 12.98
CA THR A 34 -5.49 -3.65 13.98
C THR A 34 -6.00 -4.95 13.36
N GLY A 35 -5.23 -6.03 13.52
CA GLY A 35 -5.56 -7.32 12.93
C GLY A 35 -5.33 -7.42 11.42
N LEU A 36 -4.59 -6.50 10.79
CA LEU A 36 -4.13 -6.67 9.41
C LEU A 36 -3.23 -7.91 9.30
N THR A 37 -3.70 -8.96 8.62
CA THR A 37 -2.97 -10.22 8.45
C THR A 37 -2.29 -10.32 7.08
N ALA A 38 -1.29 -11.18 6.96
CA ALA A 38 -0.60 -11.45 5.70
C ALA A 38 -1.56 -11.73 4.53
N GLY A 39 -1.24 -11.16 3.36
CA GLY A 39 -2.06 -11.22 2.14
C GLY A 39 -3.29 -10.31 2.17
N ARG A 40 -3.51 -9.54 3.23
CA ARG A 40 -4.59 -8.55 3.32
C ARG A 40 -4.06 -7.14 3.17
N SER A 41 -4.92 -6.28 2.65
CA SER A 41 -4.60 -4.87 2.41
C SER A 41 -5.73 -3.96 2.84
N VAL A 42 -5.38 -2.73 3.18
CA VAL A 42 -6.32 -1.66 3.50
C VAL A 42 -6.00 -0.39 2.72
N LEU A 43 -7.03 0.38 2.39
CA LEU A 43 -6.87 1.74 1.88
C LEU A 43 -6.89 2.71 3.06
N THR A 44 -5.94 3.62 3.11
CA THR A 44 -5.79 4.60 4.20
C THR A 44 -5.20 5.91 3.67
N CYS A 45 -5.30 6.96 4.47
CA CYS A 45 -4.73 8.27 4.16
C CYS A 45 -3.69 8.68 5.19
N MET A 46 -2.62 9.35 4.74
CA MET A 46 -1.75 10.12 5.60
C MET A 46 -2.22 11.57 5.62
N LEU A 47 -2.33 12.16 6.80
CA LEU A 47 -2.80 13.53 6.98
C LEU A 47 -1.69 14.45 7.52
N ASP A 48 -1.82 15.75 7.28
CA ASP A 48 -1.07 16.75 8.04
C ASP A 48 -1.72 17.02 9.42
N GLU A 49 -1.05 17.84 10.23
CA GLU A 49 -1.51 18.27 11.55
C GLU A 49 -2.86 19.02 11.56
N LYS A 50 -3.32 19.49 10.40
CA LYS A 50 -4.61 20.17 10.20
C LYS A 50 -5.68 19.22 9.64
N GLY A 51 -5.34 17.97 9.38
CA GLY A 51 -6.23 16.96 8.83
C GLY A 51 -6.36 17.00 7.30
N HIS A 52 -5.50 17.72 6.57
CA HIS A 52 -5.52 17.64 5.11
C HIS A 52 -4.85 16.36 4.62
N VAL A 53 -5.45 15.73 3.61
CA VAL A 53 -4.88 14.55 2.96
C VAL A 53 -3.59 14.92 2.24
N GLN A 54 -2.49 14.27 2.66
CA GLN A 54 -1.17 14.38 2.03
C GLN A 54 -0.95 13.25 1.02
N ALA A 55 -1.46 12.05 1.34
CA ALA A 55 -1.37 10.88 0.48
C ALA A 55 -2.53 9.93 0.76
N GLU A 56 -3.10 9.36 -0.29
CA GLU A 56 -3.85 8.10 -0.23
C GLU A 56 -2.86 6.96 -0.55
N LEU A 57 -2.93 5.89 0.22
CA LEU A 57 -2.07 4.74 0.05
C LEU A 57 -2.81 3.45 0.39
N ARG A 58 -2.36 2.36 -0.20
CA ARG A 58 -2.79 1.02 0.18
C ARG A 58 -1.65 0.28 0.85
N ALA A 59 -1.90 -0.20 2.05
CA ALA A 59 -0.96 -0.93 2.88
C ALA A 59 -1.30 -2.42 2.84
N THR A 60 -0.33 -3.27 2.50
CA THR A 60 -0.50 -4.73 2.36
C THR A 60 0.47 -5.47 3.25
N MET A 61 -0.04 -6.27 4.17
CA MET A 61 0.81 -7.11 5.03
C MET A 61 1.34 -8.30 4.23
N LEU A 62 2.64 -8.54 4.30
CA LEU A 62 3.32 -9.66 3.65
C LEU A 62 3.59 -10.79 4.64
N ASP A 63 3.93 -11.97 4.11
CA ASP A 63 4.19 -13.17 4.92
C ASP A 63 5.44 -13.02 5.82
N ASP A 64 6.37 -12.14 5.46
CA ASP A 64 7.58 -11.84 6.24
C ASP A 64 7.35 -10.83 7.37
N GLY A 65 6.09 -10.39 7.58
CA GLY A 65 5.72 -9.43 8.61
C GLY A 65 5.99 -7.97 8.24
N THR A 66 6.52 -7.70 7.04
CA THR A 66 6.65 -6.33 6.52
C THR A 66 5.37 -5.88 5.83
N VAL A 67 5.21 -4.56 5.66
CA VAL A 67 4.07 -3.98 4.94
C VAL A 67 4.57 -3.34 3.65
N LEU A 68 3.96 -3.71 2.52
CA LEU A 68 4.16 -3.04 1.25
C LEU A 68 3.12 -1.93 1.08
N ILE A 69 3.58 -0.74 0.74
CA ILE A 69 2.75 0.42 0.41
C ILE A 69 2.76 0.62 -1.11
N ASP A 70 1.57 0.72 -1.71
CA ASP A 70 1.39 1.28 -3.06
C ASP A 70 0.65 2.63 -2.99
N ALA A 71 1.17 3.64 -3.68
CA ALA A 71 0.62 5.00 -3.66
C ALA A 71 0.94 5.77 -4.94
N GLU A 72 0.30 6.93 -5.12
CA GLU A 72 0.57 7.81 -6.26
C GLU A 72 2.00 8.34 -6.17
N GLN A 73 2.64 8.59 -7.32
CA GLN A 73 4.00 9.14 -7.31
C GLN A 73 4.08 10.50 -6.59
N ALA A 74 2.97 11.25 -6.57
CA ALA A 74 2.83 12.49 -5.81
C ALA A 74 2.96 12.29 -4.28
N ALA A 75 2.70 11.09 -3.76
CA ALA A 75 2.81 10.77 -2.34
C ALA A 75 4.26 10.58 -1.85
N ARG A 76 5.25 10.68 -2.73
CA ARG A 76 6.67 10.44 -2.44
C ARG A 76 7.19 11.26 -1.28
N GLU A 77 6.92 12.57 -1.25
CA GLU A 77 7.38 13.42 -0.14
C GLU A 77 6.75 13.01 1.20
N ALA A 78 5.47 12.64 1.20
CA ALA A 78 4.78 12.17 2.40
C ALA A 78 5.40 10.85 2.93
N LEU A 79 5.65 9.89 2.04
CA LEU A 79 6.13 8.54 2.37
C LEU A 79 7.64 8.50 2.65
N THR A 80 8.46 8.93 1.71
CA THR A 80 9.93 8.84 1.82
C THR A 80 10.52 10.05 2.57
N GLY A 81 9.74 11.09 2.82
CA GLY A 81 10.13 12.25 3.61
C GLY A 81 9.61 12.16 5.05
N TRP A 82 8.32 12.45 5.25
CA TRP A 82 7.75 12.53 6.59
C TRP A 82 7.64 11.17 7.27
N LEU A 83 6.99 10.19 6.64
CA LEU A 83 6.75 8.87 7.23
C LEU A 83 8.06 8.15 7.54
N ALA A 84 9.00 8.13 6.58
CA ALA A 84 10.34 7.59 6.77
C ALA A 84 11.12 8.27 7.90
N LYS A 85 10.92 9.58 8.11
CA LYS A 85 11.57 10.32 9.20
C LYS A 85 11.05 9.93 10.58
N ILE A 86 9.75 9.62 10.71
CA ILE A 86 9.14 9.30 12.00
C ILE A 86 9.15 7.81 12.33
N ALA A 87 9.28 6.92 11.33
CA ALA A 87 9.28 5.48 11.53
C ALA A 87 10.31 4.97 12.57
N PRO A 88 11.55 5.50 12.63
CA PRO A 88 12.54 5.04 13.61
C PRO A 88 12.12 5.28 15.07
N LEU A 89 11.23 6.24 15.33
CA LEU A 89 10.71 6.50 16.67
C LEU A 89 9.82 5.36 17.19
N SER A 90 9.33 4.50 16.29
CA SER A 90 8.50 3.32 16.58
C SER A 90 9.23 2.00 16.29
N GLY A 91 10.56 2.03 16.16
CA GLY A 91 11.33 0.82 15.82
C GLY A 91 11.10 0.32 14.38
N CYS A 92 10.62 1.19 13.49
CA CYS A 92 10.35 0.86 12.09
C CYS A 92 11.24 1.67 11.13
N GLU A 93 11.29 1.23 9.88
CA GLU A 93 11.92 1.93 8.76
C GLU A 93 10.98 1.95 7.56
N VAL A 94 11.10 2.99 6.72
CA VAL A 94 10.40 3.06 5.43
C VAL A 94 11.43 3.21 4.32
N SER A 95 11.43 2.28 3.37
CA SER A 95 12.31 2.29 2.19
C SER A 95 11.50 2.49 0.91
N ASP A 96 12.05 3.26 -0.02
CA ASP A 96 11.51 3.33 -1.39
C ASP A 96 11.97 2.09 -2.16
N GLU A 97 11.00 1.33 -2.68
CA GLU A 97 11.21 0.14 -3.48
C GLU A 97 10.62 0.29 -4.89
N SER A 98 10.30 1.51 -5.35
CA SER A 98 9.65 1.75 -6.64
C SER A 98 10.40 1.08 -7.81
N ASP A 99 11.74 1.05 -7.74
CA ASP A 99 12.59 0.43 -8.77
C ASP A 99 12.66 -1.11 -8.67
N LEU A 100 12.18 -1.70 -7.57
CA LEU A 100 12.15 -3.15 -7.34
C LEU A 100 10.83 -3.79 -7.78
N TRP A 101 9.79 -2.96 -7.97
CA TRP A 101 8.44 -3.44 -8.26
C TRP A 101 7.94 -2.95 -9.62
N THR A 102 7.14 -3.78 -10.28
CA THR A 102 6.30 -3.37 -11.41
C THR A 102 4.85 -3.54 -10.99
N VAL A 103 4.10 -2.45 -10.96
CA VAL A 103 2.68 -2.49 -10.61
C VAL A 103 1.84 -2.59 -11.87
N THR A 104 0.94 -3.56 -11.91
CA THR A 104 0.09 -3.84 -13.07
C THR A 104 -1.36 -3.98 -12.62
N ALA A 105 -2.26 -3.24 -13.26
CA ALA A 105 -3.69 -3.50 -13.16
C ALA A 105 -4.07 -4.59 -14.16
N LEU A 106 -4.83 -5.58 -13.71
CA LEU A 106 -5.39 -6.66 -14.52
C LEU A 106 -6.92 -6.56 -14.46
N PHE A 107 -7.60 -6.66 -15.59
CA PHE A 107 -9.06 -6.58 -15.71
C PHE A 107 -9.64 -7.83 -16.37
N GLY A 108 -10.53 -8.53 -15.66
CA GLY A 108 -11.11 -9.83 -16.01
C GLY A 108 -10.87 -10.90 -14.94
N VAL A 109 -10.98 -12.19 -15.29
CA VAL A 109 -10.69 -13.32 -14.37
C VAL A 109 -9.24 -13.74 -14.50
N HIS A 110 -8.45 -13.57 -13.43
CA HIS A 110 -7.04 -13.94 -13.40
C HIS A 110 -6.59 -14.26 -11.98
N GLU A 111 -5.63 -15.17 -11.88
CA GLU A 111 -4.81 -15.32 -10.69
C GLU A 111 -3.57 -14.42 -10.82
N ALA A 112 -3.09 -13.91 -9.69
CA ALA A 112 -1.83 -13.20 -9.68
C ALA A 112 -0.68 -14.15 -10.05
N PRO A 113 0.35 -13.68 -10.77
CA PRO A 113 1.53 -14.49 -11.04
C PRO A 113 2.19 -14.97 -9.75
N THR A 114 2.82 -16.16 -9.78
CA THR A 114 3.58 -16.66 -8.64
C THR A 114 4.64 -15.64 -8.20
N GLY A 115 4.63 -15.31 -6.91
CA GLY A 115 5.54 -14.32 -6.32
C GLY A 115 5.08 -12.87 -6.43
N ALA A 116 3.96 -12.59 -7.10
CA ALA A 116 3.34 -11.28 -7.08
C ALA A 116 2.50 -11.07 -5.81
N VAL A 117 2.47 -9.83 -5.33
CA VAL A 117 1.52 -9.41 -4.31
C VAL A 117 0.21 -9.05 -5.02
N ALA A 118 -0.86 -9.79 -4.72
CA ALA A 118 -2.15 -9.62 -5.35
C ALA A 118 -3.04 -8.70 -4.52
N LEU A 119 -3.62 -7.70 -5.17
CA LEU A 119 -4.62 -6.82 -4.57
C LEU A 119 -5.94 -7.08 -5.26
N ALA A 120 -6.86 -7.76 -4.58
CA ALA A 120 -8.23 -7.83 -5.06
C ALA A 120 -8.88 -6.47 -4.85
N SER A 121 -9.28 -5.81 -5.93
CA SER A 121 -10.18 -4.67 -5.84
C SER A 121 -11.52 -5.17 -5.31
N ASP A 122 -11.94 -4.64 -4.17
CA ASP A 122 -13.29 -4.78 -3.63
C ASP A 122 -14.30 -3.92 -4.43
N TRP A 123 -13.81 -2.97 -5.21
CA TRP A 123 -14.59 -2.24 -6.21
C TRP A 123 -14.73 -3.07 -7.49
N GLY A 124 -15.94 -3.56 -7.73
CA GLY A 124 -16.39 -4.12 -9.00
C GLY A 124 -17.51 -3.26 -9.61
N PRO A 125 -17.92 -3.50 -10.86
CA PRO A 125 -19.01 -2.77 -11.53
C PRO A 125 -20.41 -2.93 -10.87
N SER A 126 -20.52 -3.48 -9.67
CA SER A 126 -21.80 -3.74 -8.99
C SER A 126 -22.39 -2.55 -8.23
N ASP A 127 -21.69 -1.43 -8.13
CA ASP A 127 -22.18 -0.24 -7.39
C ASP A 127 -22.57 0.93 -8.32
N LEU A 128 -22.65 0.67 -9.63
CA LEU A 128 -23.14 1.59 -10.65
C LEU A 128 -24.36 0.98 -11.38
N ASP A 129 -25.35 0.53 -10.60
CA ASP A 129 -26.72 0.27 -11.09
C ASP A 129 -27.62 1.49 -10.85
#